data_AF-A0A965PPS3-F1
#
_entry.id   AF-A0A965PPS3-F1
#
_cell.length_a   1.000
_cell.length_b   1.000
_cell.length_c   1.000
_cell.angle_alpha   90.00
_cell.angle_beta   90.00
_cell.angle_gamma   90.00
#
_symmetry.space_group_name_H-M   'P 1'
#
loop_
_entity.id
_entity.type
_entity.pdbx_description
1 polymer ?
#
loop_
_entity_poly.entity_id
_entity_poly.type
_entity_poly.pdbx_seq_one_letter_code
_entity_poly.pdbx_strand_id
1 'polypeptide(L)'
;MADSKITALTSIGASTDPANDPLVLVDVSDTSMAATGTTKKVTLNQLLGASGTATLASATITGDLTVDTSTLKVDSANDRVGIGITSPLAKLDIRQASAVEGLKVYVNDNGSTNIVNFRSYDNTLGEVTRYAIACNGTATWQNVGGVAGTAMTLNSTGLGVGASPSHRLTVSGTAAT
;
A
#
# COMPACT_ATOMS: atom_id res chain seq x y z
N MET A 1 16.31 -49.76 6.69
CA MET A 1 15.73 -48.44 7.01
C MET A 1 14.46 -48.68 7.79
N ALA A 2 14.22 -47.95 8.87
CA ALA A 2 13.02 -48.15 9.69
C ALA A 2 11.80 -47.56 8.98
N ASP A 3 10.75 -48.36 8.82
CA ASP A 3 9.48 -47.91 8.24
C ASP A 3 8.79 -46.95 9.23
N SER A 4 8.59 -45.70 8.81
CA SER A 4 7.83 -44.72 9.60
C SER A 4 6.33 -45.04 9.46
N LYS A 5 5.72 -45.57 10.53
CA LYS A 5 4.30 -45.96 10.55
C LYS A 5 3.39 -44.72 10.64
N ILE A 6 2.21 -44.79 10.02
CA ILE A 6 1.21 -43.70 10.00
C ILE A 6 0.78 -43.24 11.41
N THR A 7 0.81 -44.16 12.38
CA THR A 7 0.50 -43.93 13.79
C THR A 7 1.59 -43.17 14.56
N ALA A 8 2.76 -42.94 13.95
CA ALA A 8 3.85 -42.16 14.54
C ALA A 8 3.84 -40.69 14.08
N LEU A 9 2.88 -40.28 13.24
CA LEU A 9 2.73 -38.87 12.83
C LEU A 9 2.15 -38.06 14.00
N THR A 10 2.87 -37.01 14.39
CA THR A 10 2.42 -35.98 15.34
C THR A 10 2.14 -34.67 14.60
N SER A 11 1.42 -33.72 15.23
CA SER A 11 1.22 -32.39 14.67
C SER A 11 2.57 -31.70 14.42
N ILE A 12 2.72 -31.00 13.28
CA ILE A 12 3.88 -30.13 12.99
C ILE A 12 4.10 -29.19 14.18
N GLY A 13 5.22 -29.37 14.88
CA GLY A 13 5.69 -28.46 15.92
C GLY A 13 6.42 -27.27 15.29
N ALA A 14 6.70 -26.22 16.07
CA ALA A 14 7.40 -25.01 15.62
C ALA A 14 8.88 -25.19 15.24
N SER A 15 9.36 -26.43 15.08
CA SER A 15 10.76 -26.82 14.85
C SER A 15 10.91 -27.75 13.64
N THR A 16 10.21 -27.49 12.55
CA THR A 16 10.43 -28.23 11.29
C THR A 16 11.57 -27.61 10.48
N ASP A 17 12.45 -28.45 9.95
CA ASP A 17 13.51 -28.10 9.00
C ASP A 17 13.03 -28.44 7.56
N PRO A 18 12.63 -27.45 6.75
CA PRO A 18 12.12 -27.69 5.39
C PRO A 18 13.10 -28.39 4.44
N ALA A 19 14.41 -28.41 4.76
CA ALA A 19 15.41 -29.10 3.96
C ALA A 19 15.46 -30.61 4.26
N ASN A 20 15.03 -31.04 5.45
CA ASN A 20 15.15 -32.41 5.95
C ASN A 20 13.81 -33.07 6.33
N ASP A 21 12.73 -32.31 6.48
CA ASP A 21 11.39 -32.80 6.81
C ASP A 21 10.50 -32.91 5.55
N PRO A 22 10.41 -34.09 4.90
CA PRO A 22 9.61 -34.25 3.70
C PRO A 22 8.11 -34.26 4.03
N LEU A 23 7.34 -33.44 3.32
CA LEU A 23 5.88 -33.59 3.22
C LEU A 23 5.58 -34.80 2.32
N VAL A 24 5.04 -35.88 2.89
CA VAL A 24 4.66 -37.09 2.13
C VAL A 24 3.20 -36.99 1.68
N LEU A 25 2.93 -36.95 0.36
CA LEU A 25 1.58 -37.12 -0.19
C LEU A 25 1.46 -38.48 -0.87
N VAL A 26 0.35 -39.16 -0.60
CA VAL A 26 0.00 -40.44 -1.24
C VAL A 26 -0.70 -40.13 -2.56
N ASP A 27 -0.14 -40.60 -3.69
CA ASP A 27 -0.81 -40.51 -5.00
C ASP A 27 -1.93 -41.55 -5.06
N VAL A 28 -3.16 -41.13 -4.77
CA VAL A 28 -4.35 -42.00 -4.80
C VAL A 28 -4.84 -42.31 -6.22
N SER A 29 -4.24 -41.71 -7.26
CA SER A 29 -4.56 -42.01 -8.66
C SER A 29 -3.73 -43.16 -9.25
N ASP A 30 -2.66 -43.57 -8.56
CA ASP A 30 -1.87 -44.76 -8.91
C ASP A 30 -2.53 -46.03 -8.34
N THR A 31 -3.21 -46.79 -9.21
CA THR A 31 -3.84 -48.06 -8.87
C THR A 31 -2.94 -49.28 -9.11
N SER A 32 -1.66 -49.10 -9.45
CA SER A 32 -0.76 -50.18 -9.90
C SER A 32 -0.26 -51.12 -8.79
N MET A 33 -0.46 -50.75 -7.52
CA MET A 33 -0.06 -51.53 -6.33
C MET A 33 1.42 -51.99 -6.32
N ALA A 34 2.34 -51.23 -6.91
CA ALA A 34 3.77 -51.53 -6.80
C ALA A 34 4.21 -51.49 -5.31
N ALA A 35 5.08 -52.42 -4.90
CA ALA A 35 5.46 -52.67 -3.49
C ALA A 35 6.02 -51.44 -2.73
N THR A 36 6.39 -50.38 -3.46
CA THR A 36 6.57 -49.04 -2.91
C THR A 36 5.64 -48.13 -3.70
N GLY A 37 4.42 -47.90 -3.22
CA GLY A 37 3.45 -47.04 -3.89
C GLY A 37 4.12 -45.74 -4.37
N THR A 38 3.83 -45.28 -5.58
CA THR A 38 4.60 -44.21 -6.22
C THR A 38 4.47 -42.91 -5.41
N THR A 39 5.40 -42.69 -4.49
CA THR A 39 5.37 -41.53 -3.60
C THR A 39 5.97 -40.37 -4.37
N LYS A 40 5.14 -39.46 -4.89
CA LYS A 40 5.62 -38.25 -5.56
C LYS A 40 6.09 -37.26 -4.49
N LYS A 41 7.33 -36.76 -4.63
CA LYS A 41 7.84 -35.67 -3.80
C LYS A 41 7.12 -34.38 -4.19
N VAL A 42 6.09 -33.98 -3.45
CA VAL A 42 5.49 -32.65 -3.60
C VAL A 42 6.37 -31.69 -2.81
N THR A 43 6.98 -30.74 -3.49
CA THR A 43 7.76 -29.70 -2.80
C THR A 43 6.81 -28.71 -2.13
N LEU A 44 7.26 -27.99 -1.09
CA LEU A 44 6.45 -26.97 -0.43
C LEU A 44 5.94 -25.89 -1.41
N ASN A 45 6.69 -25.60 -2.48
CA ASN A 45 6.27 -24.68 -3.54
C ASN A 45 5.06 -25.21 -4.35
N GLN A 46 4.90 -26.53 -4.46
CA GLN A 46 3.76 -27.16 -5.14
C GLN A 46 2.51 -27.22 -4.25
N LEU A 47 2.67 -27.15 -2.92
CA LEU A 47 1.53 -27.12 -1.98
C LEU A 47 0.82 -25.76 -1.97
N LEU A 48 1.52 -24.68 -2.31
CA LEU A 48 0.97 -23.31 -2.35
C LEU A 48 0.21 -22.98 -3.64
N GLY A 49 0.05 -23.94 -4.56
CA GLY A 49 -0.87 -23.84 -5.69
C GLY A 49 -2.33 -23.95 -5.23
N ALA A 50 -2.77 -23.08 -4.34
CA ALA A 50 -4.15 -23.05 -3.87
C ALA A 50 -5.04 -22.60 -5.04
N SER A 51 -5.84 -23.51 -5.59
CA SER A 51 -6.92 -23.18 -6.53
C SER A 51 -8.10 -22.46 -5.86
N GLY A 52 -7.99 -22.19 -4.55
CA GLY A 52 -8.99 -21.49 -3.73
C GLY A 52 -8.34 -20.47 -2.80
N THR A 53 -8.94 -20.22 -1.63
CA THR A 53 -8.46 -19.23 -0.67
C THR A 53 -7.23 -19.73 0.08
N ALA A 54 -6.09 -19.03 -0.05
CA ALA A 54 -4.94 -19.22 0.81
C ALA A 54 -5.12 -18.43 2.12
N THR A 55 -5.12 -19.12 3.27
CA THR A 55 -5.10 -18.49 4.60
C THR A 55 -3.71 -18.68 5.20
N LEU A 56 -2.98 -17.58 5.39
CA LEU A 56 -1.62 -17.57 5.96
C LEU A 56 -1.66 -16.86 7.32
N ALA A 57 -0.98 -17.41 8.33
CA ALA A 57 -0.81 -16.74 9.62
C ALA A 57 0.01 -15.45 9.49
N SER A 58 1.01 -15.45 8.60
CA SER A 58 1.77 -14.29 8.16
C SER A 58 2.42 -14.58 6.79
N ALA A 59 2.75 -13.53 6.04
CA ALA A 59 3.45 -13.63 4.77
C ALA A 59 4.47 -12.50 4.63
N THR A 60 5.71 -12.87 4.29
CA THR A 60 6.74 -11.91 3.85
C THR A 60 6.92 -12.10 2.35
N ILE A 61 6.54 -11.09 1.56
CA ILE A 61 6.71 -11.10 0.10
C ILE A 61 7.90 -10.19 -0.22
N THR A 62 8.99 -10.79 -0.69
CA THR A 62 10.23 -10.06 -1.05
C THR A 62 10.29 -9.69 -2.53
N GLY A 63 9.45 -10.31 -3.36
CA GLY A 63 9.31 -10.01 -4.78
C GLY A 63 8.09 -9.15 -5.08
N ASP A 64 7.74 -9.10 -6.35
CA ASP A 64 6.54 -8.45 -6.83
C ASP A 64 5.26 -9.07 -6.25
N LEU A 65 4.28 -8.23 -5.91
CA LEU A 65 2.91 -8.64 -5.66
C LEU A 65 2.03 -8.14 -6.80
N THR A 66 1.28 -9.04 -7.42
CA THR A 66 0.33 -8.68 -8.48
C THR A 66 -1.04 -9.22 -8.11
N VAL A 67 -2.01 -8.34 -7.95
CA VAL A 67 -3.41 -8.69 -7.67
C VAL A 67 -4.24 -8.28 -8.87
N ASP A 68 -4.95 -9.26 -9.45
CA ASP A 68 -5.81 -9.07 -10.62
C ASP A 68 -5.11 -8.23 -11.72
N THR A 69 -3.87 -8.64 -12.06
CA THR A 69 -2.94 -8.06 -13.04
C THR A 69 -2.57 -6.58 -12.84
N SER A 70 -3.55 -5.69 -12.80
CA SER A 70 -3.40 -4.23 -12.72
C SER A 70 -4.11 -3.60 -11.51
N THR A 71 -4.95 -4.33 -10.78
CA THR A 71 -5.72 -3.75 -9.65
C THR A 71 -4.80 -3.24 -8.55
N LEU A 72 -3.89 -4.08 -8.05
CA LEU A 72 -2.82 -3.68 -7.14
C LEU A 72 -1.52 -4.33 -7.58
N LYS A 73 -0.50 -3.50 -7.80
CA LYS A 73 0.84 -3.92 -8.20
C LYS A 73 1.86 -3.39 -7.20
N VAL A 74 2.65 -4.26 -6.60
CA VAL A 74 3.93 -3.91 -5.98
C VAL A 74 5.03 -4.32 -6.95
N ASP A 75 5.84 -3.34 -7.34
CA ASP A 75 7.05 -3.50 -8.15
C ASP A 75 8.25 -3.38 -7.21
N SER A 76 8.77 -4.54 -6.79
CA SER A 76 9.88 -4.63 -5.84
C SER A 76 11.22 -4.29 -6.48
N ALA A 77 11.32 -4.34 -7.82
CA ALA A 77 12.55 -3.98 -8.52
C ALA A 77 12.79 -2.45 -8.52
N ASN A 78 11.71 -1.66 -8.53
CA ASN A 78 11.76 -0.20 -8.54
C ASN A 78 11.26 0.46 -7.24
N ASP A 79 10.88 -0.33 -6.24
CA ASP A 79 10.28 0.11 -4.98
C ASP A 79 9.03 0.99 -5.17
N ARG A 80 8.03 0.50 -5.92
CA ARG A 80 6.83 1.26 -6.30
C ARG A 80 5.55 0.47 -6.08
N VAL A 81 4.45 1.20 -5.89
CA VAL A 81 3.09 0.66 -5.82
C VAL A 81 2.21 1.30 -6.89
N GLY A 82 1.50 0.48 -7.65
CA GLY A 82 0.52 0.88 -8.65
C GLY A 82 -0.89 0.43 -8.26
N ILE A 83 -1.88 1.28 -8.53
CA ILE A 83 -3.32 0.95 -8.44
C ILE A 83 -3.94 1.25 -9.80
N GLY A 84 -4.53 0.23 -10.43
CA GLY A 84 -5.06 0.33 -11.80
C GLY A 84 -3.98 0.44 -12.89
N ILE A 85 -2.74 0.06 -12.59
CA ILE A 85 -1.59 0.11 -13.52
C ILE A 85 -0.58 -1.00 -13.22
N THR A 86 0.02 -1.59 -14.26
CA THR A 86 1.01 -2.68 -14.17
C THR A 86 2.46 -2.20 -14.05
N SER A 87 2.75 -0.97 -14.45
CA SER A 87 4.10 -0.39 -14.50
C SER A 87 4.09 1.03 -13.90
N PRO A 88 4.07 1.16 -12.56
CA PRO A 88 4.00 2.46 -11.88
C PRO A 88 5.22 3.33 -12.19
N LEU A 89 4.99 4.63 -12.42
CA LEU A 89 6.04 5.61 -12.73
C LEU A 89 6.45 6.47 -11.52
N ALA A 90 5.77 6.32 -10.39
CA ALA A 90 6.05 7.00 -9.13
C ALA A 90 5.98 6.01 -7.95
N LYS A 91 6.37 6.44 -6.75
CA LYS A 91 6.27 5.61 -5.54
C LYS A 91 4.85 5.08 -5.30
N LEU A 92 3.86 5.92 -5.59
CA LEU A 92 2.45 5.56 -5.67
C LEU A 92 1.90 6.12 -6.98
N ASP A 93 1.45 5.26 -7.89
CA ASP A 93 0.83 5.63 -9.17
C ASP A 93 -0.59 5.07 -9.21
N ILE A 94 -1.59 5.96 -9.12
CA ILE A 94 -3.01 5.59 -9.17
C ILE A 94 -3.54 6.03 -10.52
N ARG A 95 -3.97 5.09 -11.35
CA ARG A 95 -4.57 5.36 -12.66
C ARG A 95 -5.92 4.69 -12.78
N GLN A 96 -6.79 5.34 -13.55
CA GLN A 96 -8.09 4.80 -13.87
C GLN A 96 -8.42 5.15 -15.32
N ALA A 97 -8.90 4.15 -16.06
CA ALA A 97 -9.38 4.30 -17.43
C ALA A 97 -10.91 4.52 -17.52
N SER A 98 -11.63 4.34 -16.40
CA SER A 98 -13.08 4.51 -16.27
C SER A 98 -13.44 5.91 -15.76
N ALA A 99 -14.70 6.33 -15.97
CA ALA A 99 -15.24 7.61 -15.51
C ALA A 99 -15.63 7.63 -14.01
N VAL A 100 -15.34 6.58 -13.25
CA VAL A 100 -15.57 6.54 -11.80
C VAL A 100 -14.48 7.37 -11.08
N GLU A 101 -14.70 7.73 -9.82
CA GLU A 101 -13.72 8.45 -9.00
C GLU A 101 -12.46 7.59 -8.73
N GLY A 102 -11.28 8.13 -9.07
CA GLY A 102 -10.01 7.38 -8.97
C GLY A 102 -9.31 7.45 -7.63
N LEU A 103 -9.53 8.52 -6.87
CA LEU A 103 -9.06 8.64 -5.51
C LEU A 103 -10.09 9.39 -4.69
N LYS A 104 -10.66 8.71 -3.69
CA LYS A 104 -11.54 9.31 -2.70
C LYS A 104 -10.83 9.41 -1.36
N VAL A 105 -10.71 10.63 -0.82
CA VAL A 105 -10.22 10.87 0.54
C VAL A 105 -11.34 11.55 1.32
N TYR A 106 -11.80 10.91 2.40
CA TYR A 106 -13.01 11.31 3.12
C TYR A 106 -12.76 11.38 4.63
N VAL A 107 -13.16 12.50 5.24
CA VAL A 107 -13.22 12.72 6.69
C VAL A 107 -14.46 13.56 6.97
N ASN A 108 -15.16 13.31 8.08
CA ASN A 108 -16.28 14.15 8.49
C ASN A 108 -15.81 15.57 8.90
N ASP A 109 -16.66 16.58 8.70
CA ASP A 109 -16.42 17.98 9.09
C ASP A 109 -16.52 18.21 10.60
N ASN A 110 -15.67 17.53 11.35
CA ASN A 110 -15.52 17.75 12.77
C ASN A 110 -14.29 18.63 13.03
N GLY A 111 -14.45 19.93 12.81
CA GLY A 111 -13.40 20.93 13.03
C GLY A 111 -12.60 21.27 11.78
N SER A 112 -11.29 21.45 11.94
CA SER A 112 -10.38 21.93 10.89
C SER A 112 -9.23 20.96 10.59
N THR A 113 -9.43 19.65 10.80
CA THR A 113 -8.39 18.65 10.50
C THR A 113 -8.13 18.57 8.99
N ASN A 114 -6.86 18.47 8.60
CA ASN A 114 -6.48 18.35 7.18
C ASN A 114 -6.93 16.99 6.60
N ILE A 115 -7.67 17.01 5.50
CA ILE A 115 -7.97 15.83 4.68
C ILE A 115 -6.83 15.58 3.68
N VAL A 116 -6.31 16.65 3.09
CA VAL A 116 -5.10 16.63 2.25
C VAL A 116 -4.06 17.49 2.94
N ASN A 117 -2.85 16.96 3.10
CA ASN A 117 -1.73 17.66 3.72
C ASN A 117 -0.42 17.32 3.00
N PHE A 118 0.03 18.19 2.10
CA PHE A 118 1.34 18.07 1.47
C PHE A 118 2.38 18.72 2.36
N ARG A 119 3.22 17.89 2.97
CA ARG A 119 4.32 18.30 3.84
C ARG A 119 5.65 18.18 3.13
N SER A 120 6.62 18.95 3.61
CA SER A 120 8.00 18.91 3.15
C SER A 120 8.93 19.20 4.31
N TYR A 121 10.17 18.76 4.22
CA TYR A 121 11.22 19.21 5.13
C TYR A 121 11.85 20.47 4.55
N ASP A 122 11.71 21.58 5.26
CA ASP A 122 12.41 22.82 5.02
C ASP A 122 13.68 22.85 5.89
N ASN A 123 14.84 23.14 5.30
CA ASN A 123 16.12 23.09 6.02
C ASN A 123 16.26 24.16 7.11
N THR A 124 15.38 25.17 7.13
CA THR A 124 15.37 26.23 8.14
C THR A 124 14.22 26.04 9.12
N LEU A 125 13.04 25.63 8.65
CA LEU A 125 11.83 25.53 9.46
C LEU A 125 11.50 24.11 9.94
N GLY A 126 12.23 23.09 9.48
CA GLY A 126 11.96 21.68 9.76
C GLY A 126 10.79 21.15 8.93
N GLU A 127 10.02 20.20 9.48
CA GLU A 127 8.83 19.70 8.79
C GLU A 127 7.74 20.78 8.73
N VAL A 128 7.34 21.15 7.51
CA VAL A 128 6.34 22.18 7.25
C VAL A 128 5.21 21.64 6.38
N THR A 129 4.02 22.19 6.58
CA THR A 129 2.93 22.04 5.62
C THR A 129 3.15 23.03 4.47
N ARG A 130 3.01 22.58 3.23
CA ARG A 130 3.13 23.44 2.03
C ARG A 130 1.75 23.75 1.46
N TYR A 131 0.87 22.75 1.47
CA TYR A 131 -0.52 22.88 1.04
C TYR A 131 -1.40 21.96 1.86
N ALA A 132 -2.54 22.48 2.31
CA ALA A 132 -3.53 21.66 2.99
C ALA A 132 -4.95 22.06 2.61
N ILE A 133 -5.84 21.07 2.64
CA ILE A 133 -7.29 21.25 2.60
C ILE A 133 -7.85 20.64 3.88
N ALA A 134 -8.45 21.48 4.72
CA ALA A 134 -9.15 21.06 5.94
C ALA A 134 -10.51 20.44 5.60
N CYS A 135 -11.05 19.62 6.51
CA CYS A 135 -12.36 19.01 6.34
C CYS A 135 -13.44 20.06 6.08
N ASN A 136 -13.46 21.14 6.87
CA ASN A 136 -14.36 22.29 6.66
C ASN A 136 -14.20 23.08 5.34
N GLY A 137 -13.40 22.60 4.38
CA GLY A 137 -13.21 23.20 3.06
C GLY A 137 -12.19 24.34 3.00
N THR A 138 -11.54 24.70 4.13
CA THR A 138 -10.49 25.72 4.12
C THR A 138 -9.22 25.17 3.45
N ALA A 139 -8.78 25.82 2.36
CA ALA A 139 -7.53 25.47 1.68
C ALA A 139 -6.45 26.52 1.97
N THR A 140 -5.23 26.09 2.24
CA THR A 140 -4.12 26.99 2.57
C THR A 140 -2.86 26.63 1.81
N TRP A 141 -2.13 27.65 1.35
CA TRP A 141 -0.75 27.55 0.87
C TRP A 141 0.15 28.19 1.91
N GLN A 142 1.11 27.43 2.41
CA GLN A 142 1.92 27.78 3.57
C GLN A 142 3.41 27.67 3.23
N ASN A 143 4.22 28.43 3.95
CA ASN A 143 5.68 28.35 3.88
C ASN A 143 6.25 28.57 2.45
N VAL A 144 5.63 29.44 1.67
CA VAL A 144 6.00 29.69 0.26
C VAL A 144 7.32 30.46 0.20
N GLY A 145 8.26 30.00 -0.64
CA GLY A 145 9.57 30.64 -0.79
C GLY A 145 10.47 30.59 0.46
N GLY A 146 10.20 29.66 1.39
CA GLY A 146 10.95 29.53 2.64
C GLY A 146 10.54 30.54 3.72
N VAL A 147 9.52 31.37 3.48
CA VAL A 147 9.01 32.34 4.46
C VAL A 147 7.96 31.67 5.34
N ALA A 148 8.13 31.70 6.65
CA ALA A 148 7.18 31.08 7.58
C ALA A 148 5.80 31.75 7.53
N GLY A 149 4.73 30.94 7.60
CA GLY A 149 3.34 31.41 7.70
C GLY A 149 2.47 31.02 6.51
N THR A 150 1.23 31.51 6.50
CA THR A 150 0.25 31.24 5.43
C THR A 150 0.34 32.30 4.35
N ALA A 151 0.77 31.90 3.16
CA ALA A 151 0.86 32.79 2.01
C ALA A 151 -0.48 32.98 1.31
N MET A 152 -1.32 31.94 1.25
CA MET A 152 -2.67 32.05 0.70
C MET A 152 -3.69 31.25 1.51
N THR A 153 -4.91 31.77 1.62
CA THR A 153 -6.05 31.10 2.26
C THR A 153 -7.28 31.21 1.37
N LEU A 154 -7.93 30.10 1.07
CA LEU A 154 -9.28 30.06 0.49
C LEU A 154 -10.24 29.50 1.54
N ASN A 155 -11.27 30.25 1.87
CA ASN A 155 -12.31 29.84 2.82
C ASN A 155 -13.68 30.42 2.42
N SER A 156 -14.67 30.33 3.31
CA SER A 156 -16.03 30.84 3.07
C SER A 156 -16.11 32.34 2.81
N THR A 157 -15.13 33.14 3.24
CA THR A 157 -15.08 34.59 3.00
C THR A 157 -14.50 34.93 1.62
N GLY A 158 -13.53 34.17 1.13
CA GLY A 158 -12.88 34.40 -0.17
C GLY A 158 -11.46 33.86 -0.28
N LEU A 159 -10.70 34.37 -1.26
CA LEU A 159 -9.27 34.10 -1.45
C LEU A 159 -8.44 35.24 -0.84
N GLY A 160 -7.60 34.94 0.14
CA GLY A 160 -6.60 35.82 0.69
C GLY A 160 -5.20 35.47 0.18
N VAL A 161 -4.43 36.47 -0.26
CA VAL A 161 -3.00 36.38 -0.61
C VAL A 161 -2.25 37.32 0.34
N GLY A 162 -1.36 36.77 1.17
CA GLY A 162 -0.59 37.51 2.17
C GLY A 162 -1.39 37.98 3.40
N ALA A 163 -2.70 37.72 3.45
CA ALA A 163 -3.57 37.98 4.60
C ALA A 163 -4.78 37.04 4.56
N SER A 164 -5.51 36.97 5.68
CA SER A 164 -6.83 36.31 5.68
C SER A 164 -7.81 37.10 4.81
N PRO A 165 -8.68 36.42 4.03
CA PRO A 165 -9.69 37.08 3.21
C PRO A 165 -10.68 37.85 4.08
N SER A 166 -10.86 39.14 3.77
CA SER A 166 -11.95 39.98 4.29
C SER A 166 -13.04 40.25 3.23
N HIS A 167 -12.75 39.88 1.98
CA HIS A 167 -13.61 40.00 0.81
C HIS A 167 -13.38 38.79 -0.11
N ARG A 168 -14.12 38.69 -1.22
CA ARG A 168 -13.95 37.61 -2.21
C ARG A 168 -12.50 37.43 -2.68
N LEU A 169 -11.77 38.54 -2.80
CA LEU A 169 -10.34 38.57 -3.02
C LEU A 169 -9.71 39.61 -2.08
N THR A 170 -8.73 39.20 -1.29
CA THR A 170 -7.91 40.10 -0.47
C THR A 170 -6.46 39.86 -0.84
N VAL A 171 -5.75 40.93 -1.19
CA VAL A 171 -4.31 40.87 -1.47
C VAL A 171 -3.64 41.84 -0.50
N SER A 172 -2.72 41.34 0.30
CA SER A 172 -1.93 42.11 1.26
C SER A 172 -0.45 41.87 0.98
N GLY A 173 0.28 42.94 0.75
CA GLY A 173 1.71 42.93 0.46
C GLY A 173 2.16 44.32 0.03
N THR A 174 3.44 44.61 0.24
CA THR A 174 4.04 45.84 -0.29
C THR A 174 4.12 45.73 -1.81
N ALA A 175 3.67 46.75 -2.54
CA ALA A 175 3.90 46.80 -3.98
C ALA A 175 5.40 46.63 -4.25
N ALA A 176 5.76 45.84 -5.26
CA ALA A 176 7.13 45.79 -5.75
C ALA A 176 7.53 47.23 -6.13
N THR A 177 8.52 47.77 -5.43
CA THR A 177 9.22 49.00 -5.82
C THR A 177 10.12 48.71 -7.00
#